data_AF-A0A6A6IH20-F1
#
_entry.id   AF-A0A6A6IH20-F1
#
_cell.length_a   1.000
_cell.length_b   1.000
_cell.length_c   1.000
_cell.angle_alpha   90.00
_cell.angle_beta   90.00
_cell.angle_gamma   90.00
#
_symmetry.space_group_name_H-M   'P 1'
#
loop_
_entity.id
_entity.type
_entity.pdbx_description
1 polymer ?
#
loop_
_entity_poly.entity_id
_entity_poly.type
_entity_poly.pdbx_seq_one_letter_code
_entity_poly.pdbx_strand_id
1 'polypeptide(L)'
;MSTCKPLARICIRNRQPSFLPLPQRRHESTTRRHKKLLNLPAAPSYTPDRSQPTLIFNPPSSAPSVYHTPLKFLPKDDRRRQLYAAFQTAATQTAHRTASPAVAAPGTPLSAPSFLPPRPSAGLPPPVRIPYDKKYHLTDADIVEIQRLRREDPERWTRVRLAEKFGCSQFFVGLVAKNEGKAERVESEHERSRARWGVRRRTAREDRGRRRELWGRDA
;
A
#
# COMPACT_ATOMS: atom_id res chain seq x y z
N MET A 1 36.65 20.47 -13.49
CA MET A 1 36.64 19.88 -14.84
C MET A 1 35.24 20.12 -15.43
N SER A 2 34.93 20.95 -16.41
CA SER A 2 35.62 21.80 -17.38
C SER A 2 34.66 22.97 -17.65
N THR A 3 35.08 24.22 -17.46
CA THR A 3 34.24 25.41 -17.72
C THR A 3 34.52 25.93 -19.11
N CYS A 4 33.74 25.52 -20.10
CA CYS A 4 33.80 26.10 -21.45
C CYS A 4 33.18 27.51 -21.43
N LYS A 5 34.02 28.54 -21.49
CA LYS A 5 33.60 29.93 -21.74
C LYS A 5 33.41 30.11 -23.25
N PRO A 6 32.23 30.53 -23.76
CA PRO A 6 32.09 30.86 -25.16
C PRO A 6 32.76 32.22 -25.41
N LEU A 7 33.82 32.24 -26.21
CA LEU A 7 34.36 33.47 -26.79
C LEU A 7 33.36 34.00 -27.81
N ALA A 8 32.56 34.99 -27.42
CA ALA A 8 31.71 35.72 -28.34
C ALA A 8 32.60 36.55 -29.29
N ARG A 9 32.76 36.11 -30.54
CA ARG A 9 33.25 36.98 -31.62
C ARG A 9 32.15 38.01 -31.90
N ILE A 10 32.32 39.22 -31.37
CA ILE A 10 31.46 40.35 -31.71
C ILE A 10 31.88 40.84 -33.10
N CYS A 11 31.29 40.26 -34.13
CA CYS A 11 31.27 40.90 -35.44
C CYS A 11 30.21 42.01 -35.37
N ILE A 12 30.65 43.27 -35.29
CA ILE A 12 29.79 44.44 -35.43
C ILE A 12 29.34 44.48 -36.90
N ARG A 13 28.29 43.74 -37.23
CA ARG A 13 27.55 43.95 -38.48
C ARG A 13 26.68 45.19 -38.26
N ASN A 14 26.97 46.27 -38.99
CA ASN A 14 26.06 47.39 -39.15
C ASN A 14 24.74 46.86 -39.73
N ARG A 15 23.75 46.63 -38.85
CA ARG A 15 22.40 46.27 -39.27
C ARG A 15 21.63 47.57 -39.48
N GLN A 16 21.13 47.76 -40.69
CA GLN A 16 20.15 48.81 -40.95
C GLN A 16 18.93 48.61 -40.04
N PRO A 17 18.32 49.69 -39.51
CA PRO A 17 17.14 49.57 -38.67
C PRO A 17 15.96 49.05 -39.51
N SER A 18 15.62 47.78 -39.34
CA SER A 18 14.41 47.21 -39.91
C SER A 18 13.20 47.70 -39.11
N PHE A 19 12.31 48.48 -39.73
CA PHE A 19 11.05 48.96 -39.14
C PHE A 19 9.94 47.91 -39.06
N LEU A 20 10.22 46.66 -39.47
CA LEU A 20 9.29 45.55 -39.32
C LEU A 20 9.39 45.01 -37.88
N PRO A 21 8.25 44.82 -37.17
CA PRO A 21 8.27 44.29 -35.81
C PRO A 21 8.93 42.92 -35.85
N LEU A 22 10.06 42.75 -35.16
CA LEU A 22 10.72 41.46 -35.00
C LEU A 22 9.67 40.46 -34.47
N PRO A 23 9.23 39.47 -35.25
CA PRO A 23 8.37 38.43 -34.73
C PRO A 23 9.25 37.61 -33.79
N GLN A 24 9.21 37.93 -32.49
CA GLN A 24 9.82 37.09 -31.47
C GLN A 24 9.10 35.73 -31.50
N ARG A 25 9.68 34.77 -32.23
CA ARG A 25 9.17 33.41 -32.28
C ARG A 25 9.37 32.81 -30.90
N ARG A 26 8.26 32.71 -30.17
CA ARG A 26 8.21 32.30 -28.78
C ARG A 26 8.44 30.79 -28.67
N HIS A 27 9.69 30.32 -28.69
CA HIS A 27 9.98 28.89 -28.52
C HIS A 27 9.68 28.41 -27.09
N GLU A 28 8.93 27.31 -26.97
CA GLU A 28 8.61 26.66 -25.69
C GLU A 28 9.84 26.06 -25.00
N SER A 29 10.91 25.78 -25.76
CA SER A 29 12.13 25.09 -25.35
C SER A 29 12.99 25.78 -24.28
N THR A 30 12.59 26.94 -23.76
CA THR A 30 13.35 27.60 -22.70
C THR A 30 13.04 26.99 -21.35
N THR A 31 14.09 26.65 -20.59
CA THR A 31 13.99 26.06 -19.23
C THR A 31 13.11 26.90 -18.30
N ARG A 32 13.15 28.24 -18.42
CA ARG A 32 12.32 29.15 -17.61
C ARG A 32 10.82 28.94 -17.84
N ARG A 33 10.39 28.71 -19.09
CA ARG A 33 8.98 28.48 -19.42
C ARG A 33 8.51 27.12 -18.90
N HIS A 34 9.31 26.08 -19.14
CA HIS A 34 9.04 24.75 -18.61
C HIS A 34 8.92 24.75 -17.07
N LYS A 35 9.84 25.42 -16.36
CA LYS A 35 9.75 25.58 -14.90
C LYS A 35 8.49 26.31 -14.44
N LYS A 36 8.07 27.36 -15.16
CA LYS A 36 6.84 28.11 -14.82
C LYS A 36 5.58 27.26 -15.06
N LEU A 37 5.54 26.48 -16.15
CA LEU A 37 4.41 25.61 -16.48
C LEU A 37 4.28 24.43 -15.51
N LEU A 38 5.40 23.89 -15.01
CA LEU A 38 5.43 22.77 -14.05
C LEU A 38 5.45 23.23 -12.58
N ASN A 39 5.25 24.52 -12.31
CA ASN A 39 5.27 25.04 -10.94
C ASN A 39 4.02 24.61 -10.18
N LEU A 40 4.21 23.95 -9.04
CA LEU A 40 3.14 23.60 -8.11
C LEU A 40 3.18 24.53 -6.89
N PRO A 41 2.03 25.04 -6.41
CA PRO A 41 2.00 25.84 -5.19
C PRO A 41 2.43 24.99 -3.98
N ALA A 42 3.03 25.64 -2.98
CA ALA A 42 3.28 25.01 -1.70
C ALA A 42 1.96 24.66 -0.99
N ALA A 43 2.00 23.71 -0.05
CA ALA A 43 0.82 23.40 0.75
C ALA A 43 0.40 24.63 1.60
N PRO A 44 -0.91 24.87 1.80
CA PRO A 44 -1.41 26.03 2.55
C PRO A 44 -0.84 26.17 3.96
N SER A 45 -0.42 25.06 4.59
CA SER A 45 0.24 25.05 5.89
C SER A 45 1.58 25.81 5.93
N TYR A 46 2.20 26.08 4.76
CA TYR A 46 3.48 26.77 4.66
C TYR A 46 3.34 28.27 4.37
N THR A 47 2.13 28.77 4.10
CA THR A 47 1.91 30.21 3.97
C THR A 47 1.73 30.82 5.36
N PRO A 48 2.64 31.72 5.80
CA PRO A 48 2.55 32.30 7.13
C PRO A 48 1.39 33.30 7.22
N ASP A 49 0.44 33.03 8.11
CA ASP A 49 -0.68 33.96 8.39
C ASP A 49 -0.31 35.00 9.47
N ARG A 50 0.82 34.81 10.17
CA ARG A 50 1.26 35.64 11.30
C ARG A 50 2.72 36.04 11.14
N SER A 51 3.08 37.19 11.71
CA SER A 51 4.45 37.72 11.69
C SER A 51 5.39 37.09 12.73
N GLN A 52 4.84 36.55 13.84
CA GLN A 52 5.61 35.94 14.91
C GLN A 52 5.87 34.44 14.67
N PRO A 53 7.03 33.91 15.07
CA PRO A 53 7.34 32.48 14.91
C PRO A 53 6.45 31.61 15.81
N THR A 54 5.80 30.61 15.22
CA THR A 54 4.97 29.63 15.94
C THR A 54 5.29 28.21 15.47
N LEU A 55 5.07 27.23 16.35
CA LEU A 55 5.17 25.81 15.99
C LEU A 55 3.81 25.34 15.46
N ILE A 56 3.79 24.87 14.20
CA ILE A 56 2.59 24.36 13.54
C ILE A 56 2.71 22.85 13.42
N PHE A 57 1.65 22.13 13.83
CA PHE A 57 1.56 20.69 13.60
C PHE A 57 0.98 20.43 12.21
N ASN A 58 1.81 19.88 11.30
CA ASN A 58 1.45 19.63 9.91
C ASN A 58 1.65 18.14 9.55
N PRO A 59 0.69 17.25 9.87
CA PRO A 59 0.81 15.84 9.55
C PRO A 59 0.76 15.66 8.02
N PRO A 60 1.78 15.05 7.39
CA PRO A 60 1.80 14.91 5.95
C PRO A 60 0.79 13.86 5.47
N SER A 61 0.21 14.06 4.29
CA SER A 61 -0.67 13.09 3.62
C SER A 61 0.15 11.99 2.91
N SER A 62 1.05 11.34 3.62
CA SER A 62 1.95 10.30 3.10
C SER A 62 1.97 9.08 4.03
N ALA A 63 2.38 7.92 3.50
CA ALA A 63 2.59 6.74 4.32
C ALA A 63 3.72 7.00 5.36
N PRO A 64 3.56 6.55 6.62
CA PRO A 64 4.61 6.67 7.61
C PRO A 64 5.80 5.77 7.27
N SER A 65 7.00 6.17 7.71
CA SER A 65 8.19 5.32 7.62
C SER A 65 8.20 4.23 8.69
N VAL A 66 8.98 3.17 8.49
CA VAL A 66 9.14 2.07 9.48
C VAL A 66 9.63 2.58 10.85
N TYR A 67 10.38 3.68 10.86
CA TYR A 67 10.88 4.31 12.09
C TYR A 67 9.78 5.02 12.91
N HIS A 68 8.60 5.25 12.35
CA HIS A 68 7.43 5.74 13.09
C HIS A 68 6.77 4.55 13.82
N THR A 69 7.45 4.09 14.86
CA THR A 69 7.08 2.91 15.65
C THR A 69 5.75 3.15 16.39
N PRO A 70 4.71 2.33 16.18
CA PRO A 70 3.45 2.46 16.90
C PRO A 70 3.61 2.13 18.38
N LEU A 71 2.74 2.70 19.21
CA LEU A 71 2.71 2.53 20.68
C LEU A 71 2.83 1.08 21.16
N LYS A 72 2.24 0.13 20.42
CA LYS A 72 2.23 -1.31 20.77
C LYS A 72 3.62 -1.95 20.67
N PHE A 73 4.53 -1.39 19.88
CA PHE A 73 5.89 -1.93 19.67
C PHE A 73 6.96 -1.20 20.50
N LEU A 74 6.59 -0.13 21.21
CA LEU A 74 7.51 0.53 22.13
C LEU A 74 7.65 -0.30 23.43
N PRO A 75 8.87 -0.37 24.00
CA PRO A 75 9.07 -0.90 25.35
C PRO A 75 8.20 -0.16 26.38
N LYS A 76 7.86 -0.85 27.47
CA LYS A 76 6.99 -0.27 28.51
C LYS A 76 7.61 0.98 29.17
N ASP A 77 8.93 1.00 29.30
CA ASP A 77 9.69 2.06 29.98
C ASP A 77 10.02 3.26 29.07
N ASP A 78 9.71 3.21 27.78
CA ASP A 78 9.99 4.30 26.85
C ASP A 78 9.08 5.51 27.11
N ARG A 79 9.68 6.65 27.45
CA ARG A 79 8.98 7.93 27.71
C ARG A 79 8.11 8.39 26.55
N ARG A 80 8.48 8.05 25.30
CA ARG A 80 7.71 8.39 24.09
C ARG A 80 6.30 7.82 24.12
N ARG A 81 6.07 6.73 24.88
CA ARG A 81 4.74 6.13 25.04
C ARG A 81 3.74 7.11 25.65
N GLN A 82 4.16 7.90 26.64
CA GLN A 82 3.30 8.93 27.27
C GLN A 82 3.00 10.06 26.30
N LEU A 83 4.01 10.52 25.56
CA LEU A 83 3.86 11.59 24.56
C LEU A 83 2.89 11.21 23.44
N TYR A 84 3.04 10.01 22.88
CA TYR A 84 2.15 9.51 21.83
C TYR A 84 0.73 9.26 22.31
N ALA A 85 0.54 8.76 23.54
CA ALA A 85 -0.79 8.62 24.13
C ALA A 85 -1.47 9.98 24.32
N ALA A 86 -0.76 10.96 24.90
CA ALA A 86 -1.26 12.32 25.07
C ALA A 86 -1.61 12.96 23.71
N PHE A 87 -0.73 12.83 22.72
CA PHE A 87 -0.98 13.32 21.36
C PHE A 87 -2.23 12.69 20.72
N GLN A 88 -2.39 11.36 20.80
CA GLN A 88 -3.57 10.68 20.26
C GLN A 88 -4.86 11.18 20.93
N THR A 89 -4.86 11.31 22.26
CA THR A 89 -6.05 11.81 22.97
C THR A 89 -6.40 13.25 22.57
N ALA A 90 -5.41 14.14 22.46
CA ALA A 90 -5.62 15.52 22.05
C ALA A 90 -6.11 15.61 20.60
N ALA A 91 -5.48 14.87 19.67
CA ALA A 91 -5.87 14.84 18.26
C ALA A 91 -7.29 14.27 18.05
N THR A 92 -7.66 13.23 18.78
CA THR A 92 -9.02 12.68 18.77
C THR A 92 -10.03 13.70 19.31
N GLN A 93 -9.73 14.36 20.43
CA GLN A 93 -10.61 15.38 21.00
C GLN A 93 -10.79 16.58 20.07
N THR A 94 -9.71 17.09 19.45
CA THR A 94 -9.81 18.21 18.49
C THR A 94 -10.62 17.81 17.26
N ALA A 95 -10.36 16.63 16.68
CA ALA A 95 -11.15 16.10 15.56
C ALA A 95 -12.63 15.90 15.92
N HIS A 96 -12.96 15.54 17.16
CA HIS A 96 -14.34 15.46 17.61
C HIS A 96 -15.01 16.83 17.79
N ARG A 97 -14.26 17.88 18.16
CA ARG A 97 -14.80 19.23 18.34
C ARG A 97 -14.97 19.99 17.02
N THR A 98 -14.12 19.75 16.03
CA THR A 98 -14.24 20.37 14.71
C THR A 98 -15.43 19.76 13.98
N ALA A 99 -16.52 20.51 13.88
CA ALA A 99 -17.63 20.15 13.00
C ALA A 99 -17.16 20.21 11.55
N SER A 100 -17.39 19.15 10.76
CA SER A 100 -17.28 19.25 9.31
C SER A 100 -18.24 20.35 8.86
N PRO A 101 -17.79 21.31 8.03
CA PRO A 101 -18.69 22.36 7.54
C PRO A 101 -19.88 21.71 6.81
N ALA A 102 -21.08 22.25 6.97
CA ALA A 102 -22.30 21.69 6.37
C ALA A 102 -22.18 21.49 4.84
N VAL A 103 -21.37 22.33 4.20
CA VAL A 103 -21.04 22.28 2.76
C VAL A 103 -20.26 21.01 2.35
N ALA A 104 -19.54 20.37 3.29
CA ALA A 104 -18.79 19.13 3.07
C ALA A 104 -19.45 17.92 3.78
N ALA A 105 -20.73 18.03 4.14
CA ALA A 105 -21.48 16.92 4.73
C ALA A 105 -21.65 15.77 3.71
N PRO A 106 -21.71 14.50 4.16
CA PRO A 106 -21.93 13.37 3.27
C PRO A 106 -23.25 13.56 2.51
N GLY A 107 -23.21 13.45 1.18
CA GLY A 107 -24.34 13.70 0.29
C GLY A 107 -24.37 15.07 -0.39
N THR A 108 -23.40 15.95 -0.12
CA THR A 108 -23.22 17.23 -0.85
C THR A 108 -22.30 17.06 -2.07
N PRO A 109 -22.40 17.90 -3.11
CA PRO A 109 -21.54 17.82 -4.30
C PRO A 109 -20.05 18.08 -4.00
N LEU A 110 -19.74 18.69 -2.85
CA LEU A 110 -18.38 18.94 -2.36
C LEU A 110 -17.91 17.85 -1.36
N SER A 111 -18.69 16.78 -1.17
CA SER A 111 -18.29 15.58 -0.43
C SER A 111 -17.23 14.81 -1.21
N ALA A 112 -16.03 15.36 -1.32
CA ALA A 112 -14.85 14.60 -1.73
C ALA A 112 -14.44 13.66 -0.57
N PRO A 113 -13.97 12.43 -0.85
CA PRO A 113 -13.30 11.64 0.16
C PRO A 113 -12.05 12.41 0.61
N SER A 114 -12.13 13.07 1.77
CA SER A 114 -11.01 13.82 2.31
C SER A 114 -9.87 12.84 2.59
N PHE A 115 -8.67 13.10 2.05
CA PHE A 115 -7.44 12.43 2.47
C PHE A 115 -6.97 12.84 3.87
N LEU A 116 -7.69 13.77 4.51
CA LEU A 116 -7.54 14.04 5.92
C LEU A 116 -7.93 12.78 6.71
N PRO A 117 -7.26 12.50 7.84
CA PRO A 117 -7.62 11.34 8.65
C PRO A 117 -9.11 11.43 8.98
N PRO A 118 -9.90 10.39 8.71
CA PRO A 118 -11.32 10.40 9.04
C PRO A 118 -11.47 10.71 10.52
N ARG A 119 -12.47 11.52 10.87
CA ARG A 119 -12.87 11.73 12.26
C ARG A 119 -12.95 10.34 12.89
N PRO A 120 -12.27 10.08 14.03
CA PRO A 120 -12.15 8.74 14.57
C PRO A 120 -13.55 8.20 14.87
N SER A 121 -14.09 7.42 13.92
CA SER A 121 -15.33 6.70 14.10
C SER A 121 -15.01 5.49 14.96
N ALA A 122 -15.87 5.18 15.93
CA ALA A 122 -15.67 4.01 16.79
C ALA A 122 -15.56 2.69 16.00
N GLY A 123 -16.08 2.65 14.76
CA GLY A 123 -16.00 1.52 13.85
C GLY A 123 -14.69 1.48 13.06
N LEU A 124 -13.99 0.35 13.12
CA LEU A 124 -12.90 0.01 12.20
C LEU A 124 -13.43 -0.17 10.77
N PRO A 125 -12.61 0.03 9.73
CA PRO A 125 -13.00 -0.30 8.36
C PRO A 125 -13.35 -1.79 8.23
N PRO A 126 -14.17 -2.17 7.24
CA PRO A 126 -14.56 -3.56 7.05
C PRO A 126 -13.31 -4.44 6.84
N PRO A 127 -13.21 -5.59 7.53
CA PRO A 127 -12.04 -6.43 7.42
C PRO A 127 -11.98 -7.10 6.05
N VAL A 128 -10.80 -7.10 5.41
CA VAL A 128 -10.58 -7.80 4.12
C VAL A 128 -10.86 -9.29 4.24
N ARG A 129 -10.51 -9.88 5.39
CA ARG A 129 -10.82 -11.28 5.74
C ARG A 129 -11.76 -11.29 6.93
N ILE A 130 -12.91 -11.95 6.77
CA ILE A 130 -13.89 -12.12 7.85
C ILE A 130 -13.21 -12.87 9.02
N PRO A 131 -13.22 -12.31 10.24
CA PRO A 131 -12.66 -12.98 11.42
C PRO A 131 -13.45 -14.26 11.68
N TYR A 132 -12.74 -15.32 12.03
CA TYR A 132 -13.33 -16.62 12.37
C TYR A 132 -12.65 -17.15 13.63
N ASP A 133 -13.42 -17.81 14.47
CA ASP A 133 -12.92 -18.39 15.71
C ASP A 133 -12.22 -19.72 15.45
N LYS A 134 -11.10 -19.93 16.13
CA LYS A 134 -10.36 -21.20 16.07
C LYS A 134 -11.04 -22.19 17.02
N LYS A 135 -11.51 -23.32 16.45
CA LYS A 135 -12.13 -24.41 17.22
C LYS A 135 -11.10 -25.50 17.51
N TYR A 136 -11.01 -25.91 18.77
CA TYR A 136 -10.08 -26.93 19.27
C TYR A 136 -10.85 -28.04 19.99
N HIS A 137 -11.83 -28.62 19.30
CA HIS A 137 -12.74 -29.62 19.85
C HIS A 137 -12.33 -31.08 19.59
N LEU A 138 -11.28 -31.30 18.80
CA LEU A 138 -10.81 -32.64 18.46
C LEU A 138 -9.93 -33.23 19.55
N THR A 139 -10.16 -34.50 19.83
CA THR A 139 -9.37 -35.29 20.77
C THR A 139 -8.29 -36.09 20.05
N ASP A 140 -7.33 -36.65 20.80
CA ASP A 140 -6.27 -37.49 20.22
C ASP A 140 -6.83 -38.74 19.52
N ALA A 141 -7.95 -39.28 20.01
CA ALA A 141 -8.64 -40.39 19.37
C ALA A 141 -9.16 -40.04 17.96
N ASP A 142 -9.74 -38.84 17.81
CA ASP A 142 -10.21 -38.33 16.52
C ASP A 142 -9.04 -38.15 15.54
N ILE A 143 -7.90 -37.68 16.04
CA ILE A 143 -6.67 -37.51 15.25
C ILE A 143 -6.18 -38.86 14.71
N VAL A 144 -6.17 -39.90 15.55
CA VAL A 144 -5.80 -41.27 15.14
C VAL A 144 -6.79 -41.80 14.10
N GLU A 145 -8.09 -41.56 14.27
CA GLU A 145 -9.10 -41.97 13.29
C GLU A 145 -8.91 -41.25 11.95
N ILE A 146 -8.65 -39.94 11.96
CA ILE A 146 -8.35 -39.15 10.76
C ILE A 146 -7.14 -39.73 10.00
N GLN A 147 -6.08 -40.08 10.72
CA GLN A 147 -4.89 -40.68 10.13
C GLN A 147 -5.19 -42.07 9.55
N ARG A 148 -5.94 -42.89 10.28
CA ARG A 148 -6.35 -44.23 9.86
C ARG A 148 -7.16 -44.17 8.56
N LEU A 149 -8.26 -43.42 8.54
CA LEU A 149 -9.15 -43.32 7.38
C LEU A 149 -8.42 -42.82 6.12
N ARG A 150 -7.47 -41.89 6.30
CA ARG A 150 -6.70 -41.35 5.19
C ARG A 150 -5.61 -42.29 4.68
N ARG A 151 -5.08 -43.15 5.55
CA ARG A 151 -4.11 -44.20 5.18
C ARG A 151 -4.79 -45.34 4.43
N GLU A 152 -5.99 -45.71 4.87
CA GLU A 152 -6.81 -46.74 4.24
C GLU A 152 -7.18 -46.35 2.80
N ASP A 153 -7.98 -45.29 2.63
CA ASP A 153 -8.48 -44.88 1.31
C ASP A 153 -8.34 -43.36 1.08
N PRO A 154 -7.18 -42.89 0.62
CA PRO A 154 -6.94 -41.46 0.43
C PRO A 154 -7.79 -40.80 -0.66
N GLU A 155 -8.34 -41.57 -1.60
CA GLU A 155 -9.22 -41.06 -2.65
C GLU A 155 -10.65 -40.88 -2.14
N ARG A 156 -11.14 -41.79 -1.29
CA ARG A 156 -12.45 -41.68 -0.65
C ARG A 156 -12.42 -40.64 0.46
N TRP A 157 -11.42 -40.68 1.34
CA TRP A 157 -11.24 -39.82 2.50
C TRP A 157 -10.34 -38.63 2.18
N THR A 158 -10.86 -37.75 1.33
CA THR A 158 -10.19 -36.49 0.98
C THR A 158 -10.16 -35.52 2.17
N ARG A 159 -9.31 -34.48 2.07
CA ARG A 159 -9.21 -33.44 3.12
C ARG A 159 -10.55 -32.76 3.39
N VAL A 160 -11.36 -32.60 2.35
CA VAL A 160 -12.69 -31.99 2.42
C VAL A 160 -13.64 -32.86 3.24
N ARG A 161 -13.73 -34.16 2.91
CA ARG A 161 -14.62 -35.09 3.60
C ARG A 161 -14.26 -35.32 5.06
N LEU A 162 -12.97 -35.42 5.37
CA LEU A 162 -12.51 -35.54 6.75
C LEU A 162 -12.79 -34.25 7.54
N ALA A 163 -12.60 -33.08 6.92
CA ALA A 163 -12.94 -31.79 7.53
C ALA A 163 -14.43 -31.67 7.84
N GLU A 164 -15.30 -32.14 6.94
CA GLU A 164 -16.75 -32.18 7.14
C GLU A 164 -17.14 -33.18 8.25
N LYS A 165 -16.59 -34.39 8.21
CA LYS A 165 -16.90 -35.45 9.20
C LYS A 165 -16.53 -35.02 10.63
N PHE A 166 -15.35 -34.44 10.81
CA PHE A 166 -14.83 -34.05 12.12
C PHE A 166 -15.08 -32.56 12.45
N GLY A 167 -15.77 -31.82 11.58
CA GLY A 167 -16.07 -30.39 11.78
C GLY A 167 -14.84 -29.50 11.94
N CYS A 168 -13.72 -29.84 11.28
CA CYS A 168 -12.43 -29.16 11.44
C CYS A 168 -11.93 -28.49 10.14
N SER A 169 -10.82 -27.77 10.19
CA SER A 169 -10.26 -27.12 9.00
C SER A 169 -9.61 -28.13 8.04
N GLN A 170 -9.84 -27.99 6.73
CA GLN A 170 -9.12 -28.76 5.70
C GLN A 170 -7.60 -28.60 5.80
N PHE A 171 -7.13 -27.47 6.31
CA PHE A 171 -5.71 -27.24 6.60
C PHE A 171 -5.23 -28.17 7.72
N PHE A 172 -5.97 -28.27 8.82
CA PHE A 172 -5.65 -29.12 9.96
C PHE A 172 -5.54 -30.60 9.54
N VAL A 173 -6.47 -31.11 8.74
CA VAL A 173 -6.38 -32.49 8.21
C VAL A 173 -5.10 -32.71 7.39
N GLY A 174 -4.70 -31.73 6.58
CA GLY A 174 -3.45 -31.81 5.80
C GLY A 174 -2.18 -31.76 6.65
N LEU A 175 -2.26 -31.18 7.86
CA LEU A 175 -1.17 -31.17 8.84
C LEU A 175 -1.02 -32.55 9.51
N VAL A 176 -2.14 -33.12 9.97
CA VAL A 176 -2.19 -34.36 10.75
C VAL A 176 -1.93 -35.60 9.90
N ALA A 177 -2.48 -35.64 8.69
CA ALA A 177 -2.45 -36.83 7.84
C ALA A 177 -2.03 -36.43 6.41
N LYS A 178 -0.72 -36.50 6.14
CA LYS A 178 -0.16 -36.22 4.81
C LYS A 178 -0.38 -37.42 3.88
N ASN A 179 -0.45 -37.13 2.58
CA ASN A 179 -0.48 -38.16 1.55
C ASN A 179 0.55 -37.80 0.48
N GLU A 180 1.68 -38.50 0.50
CA GLU A 180 2.83 -38.26 -0.37
C GLU A 180 2.56 -38.76 -1.79
N GLY A 181 2.00 -39.96 -1.94
CA GLY A 181 1.72 -40.55 -3.26
C GLY A 181 0.71 -39.75 -4.11
N LYS A 182 -0.20 -38.99 -3.49
CA LYS A 182 -1.09 -38.08 -4.21
C LYS A 182 -0.43 -36.76 -4.59
N ALA A 183 0.60 -36.32 -3.85
CA ALA A 183 1.28 -35.05 -4.12
C ALA A 183 2.00 -35.08 -5.47
N GLU A 184 2.74 -36.15 -5.76
CA GLU A 184 3.45 -36.33 -7.04
C GLU A 184 2.49 -36.37 -8.23
N ARG A 185 1.38 -37.10 -8.10
CA ARG A 185 0.34 -37.16 -9.14
C ARG A 185 -0.22 -35.78 -9.45
N VAL A 186 -0.59 -35.02 -8.40
CA VAL A 186 -1.12 -33.66 -8.55
C VAL A 186 -0.09 -32.71 -9.17
N GLU A 187 1.19 -32.81 -8.81
CA GLU A 187 2.22 -32.00 -9.46
C GLU A 187 2.37 -32.36 -10.93
N SER A 188 2.36 -33.65 -11.30
CA SER A 188 2.40 -34.07 -12.70
C SER A 188 1.17 -33.58 -13.51
N GLU A 189 -0.02 -33.54 -12.90
CA GLU A 189 -1.23 -32.98 -13.51
C GLU A 189 -1.13 -31.45 -13.67
N HIS A 190 -0.58 -30.77 -12.68
CA HIS A 190 -0.28 -29.34 -12.75
C HIS A 190 0.73 -29.05 -13.86
N GLU A 191 1.80 -29.83 -13.98
CA GLU A 191 2.80 -29.71 -15.04
C GLU A 191 2.19 -29.91 -16.42
N ARG A 192 1.41 -30.98 -16.62
CA ARG A 192 0.65 -31.20 -17.87
C ARG A 192 -0.26 -30.01 -18.18
N SER A 193 -0.88 -29.42 -17.17
CA SER A 193 -1.73 -28.24 -17.32
C SER A 193 -0.94 -26.97 -17.62
N ARG A 194 0.25 -26.80 -17.03
CA ARG A 194 1.20 -25.70 -17.29
C ARG A 194 1.81 -25.82 -18.68
N ALA A 195 2.08 -27.04 -19.16
CA ALA A 195 2.59 -27.31 -20.50
C ALA A 195 1.60 -26.85 -21.59
N ARG A 196 0.29 -26.98 -21.34
CA ARG A 196 -0.77 -26.46 -22.23
C ARG A 196 -0.86 -24.93 -22.26
N TRP A 197 -0.14 -24.20 -21.42
CA TRP A 197 -0.18 -22.74 -21.44
C TRP A 197 0.61 -22.18 -22.63
N GLY A 198 -0.07 -21.36 -23.44
CA GLY A 198 0.60 -20.53 -24.44
C GLY A 198 1.45 -19.42 -23.82
N VAL A 199 2.31 -18.80 -24.65
CA VAL A 199 3.33 -17.83 -24.25
C VAL A 199 2.77 -16.72 -23.35
N ARG A 200 1.69 -16.05 -23.76
CA ARG A 200 1.08 -14.94 -23.00
C ARG A 200 0.65 -15.32 -21.59
N ARG A 201 0.10 -16.52 -21.40
CA ARG A 201 -0.35 -16.98 -20.08
C ARG A 201 0.84 -17.35 -19.20
N ARG A 202 1.86 -17.97 -19.79
CA ARG A 202 3.09 -18.35 -19.08
C ARG A 202 3.81 -17.11 -18.55
N THR A 203 4.07 -16.12 -19.40
CA THR A 203 4.74 -14.86 -19.00
C THR A 203 3.96 -14.14 -17.91
N ALA A 204 2.64 -14.01 -18.03
CA ALA A 204 1.81 -13.38 -17.01
C ALA A 204 1.85 -14.10 -15.64
N ARG A 205 2.01 -15.43 -15.64
CA ARG A 205 2.13 -16.23 -14.41
C ARG A 205 3.51 -16.09 -13.78
N GLU A 206 4.56 -16.07 -14.59
CA GLU A 206 5.92 -15.75 -14.14
C GLU A 206 6.01 -14.35 -13.52
N ASP A 207 5.44 -13.34 -14.18
CA ASP A 207 5.40 -11.96 -13.66
C ASP A 207 4.62 -11.85 -12.35
N ARG A 208 3.54 -12.62 -12.20
CA ARG A 208 2.83 -12.72 -10.92
C ARG A 208 3.72 -13.34 -9.83
N GLY A 209 4.53 -14.35 -10.17
CA GLY A 209 5.52 -14.94 -9.28
C GLY A 209 6.56 -13.90 -8.84
N ARG A 210 7.19 -13.22 -9.81
CA ARG A 210 8.16 -12.14 -9.56
C ARG A 210 7.59 -11.05 -8.66
N ARG A 211 6.37 -10.58 -8.92
CA ARG A 211 5.69 -9.58 -8.05
C ARG A 211 5.49 -10.09 -6.63
N ARG A 212 5.08 -11.35 -6.47
CA ARG A 212 4.88 -11.95 -5.13
C ARG A 212 6.19 -12.07 -4.36
N GLU A 213 7.28 -12.41 -5.04
CA GLU A 213 8.62 -12.48 -4.43
C GLU A 213 9.13 -11.10 -4.02
N LEU A 214 8.92 -10.08 -4.86
CA LEU A 214 9.31 -8.69 -4.58
C LEU A 214 8.57 -8.12 -3.37
N TRP A 215 7.29 -8.45 -3.17
CA TRP A 215 6.51 -7.97 -2.01
C TRP A 215 7.15 -8.27 -0.65
N GLY A 216 7.95 -9.33 -0.53
CA GLY A 216 8.63 -9.70 0.71
C GLY A 216 10.06 -9.16 0.86
N ARG A 217 10.62 -8.51 -0.17
CA ARG A 217 12.01 -8.02 -0.18
C ARG A 217 12.12 -6.54 0.16
N ASP A 218 11.21 -5.72 -0.38
CA ASP A 218 11.26 -4.25 -0.27
C ASP A 218 10.35 -3.70 0.86
N ALA A 219 10.07 -4.52 1.87
CA ALA A 219 9.25 -4.16 3.04
C ALA A 219 10.10 -3.66 4.21
#